data_AF-J9FPW7-F1
#
_entry.id   AF-J9FPW7-F1
#
_cell.length_a   1.000
_cell.length_b   1.000
_cell.length_c   1.000
_cell.angle_alpha   90.00
_cell.angle_beta   90.00
_cell.angle_gamma   90.00
#
_symmetry.space_group_name_H-M   'P 1'
#
loop_
_entity.id
_entity.type
_entity.pdbx_description
1 polymer ?
#
loop_
_entity_poly.entity_id
_entity_poly.type
_entity_poly.pdbx_seq_one_letter_code
_entity_poly.pdbx_strand_id
1 'polypeptide(L)'
;LCSQLADHGVSLQLPENGDSLPLHISGKLRGGDFFFSGDISSQYITGLLFALPLLEEDSRILLTSPLQSKGYVEMTLQLLKQ
;
A
#
# COMPACT_ATOMS: atom_id res chain seq x y z
N LEU A 1 3.07 -4.90 -3.60
CA LEU A 1 2.28 -3.64 -3.71
C LEU A 1 1.46 -3.62 -4.98
N CYS A 2 2.07 -3.70 -6.17
CA CYS A 2 1.35 -3.65 -7.45
C CYS A 2 0.20 -4.67 -7.54
N SER A 3 0.44 -5.94 -7.16
CA SER A 3 -0.61 -6.95 -7.09
C SER A 3 -1.78 -6.52 -6.20
N GLN A 4 -1.49 -6.05 -4.99
CA GLN A 4 -2.51 -5.59 -4.05
C GLN A 4 -3.32 -4.40 -4.59
N LEU A 5 -2.69 -3.44 -5.26
CA LEU A 5 -3.42 -2.33 -5.89
C LEU A 5 -4.31 -2.84 -7.04
N ALA A 6 -3.82 -3.81 -7.83
CA ALA A 6 -4.60 -4.43 -8.90
C ALA A 6 -5.84 -5.16 -8.38
N ASP A 7 -5.69 -5.93 -7.30
CA ASP A 7 -6.79 -6.62 -6.63
C ASP A 7 -7.85 -5.64 -6.08
N HIS A 8 -7.46 -4.39 -5.85
CA HIS A 8 -8.31 -3.33 -5.30
C HIS A 8 -8.73 -2.27 -6.33
N GLY A 9 -8.83 -2.65 -7.61
CA GLY A 9 -9.48 -1.84 -8.65
C GLY A 9 -8.58 -0.84 -9.36
N VAL A 10 -7.26 -0.94 -9.18
CA VAL A 10 -6.28 -0.09 -9.86
C VAL A 10 -5.63 -0.85 -11.03
N SER A 11 -5.62 -0.29 -12.23
CA SER A 11 -4.85 -0.82 -13.35
C SER A 11 -3.46 -0.21 -13.36
N LEU A 12 -2.45 -1.05 -13.57
CA LEU A 12 -1.03 -0.69 -13.54
C LEU A 12 -0.39 -1.09 -14.87
N GLN A 13 0.34 -0.17 -15.50
CA GLN A 13 1.09 -0.42 -16.72
C GLN A 13 2.55 -0.01 -16.50
N LEU A 14 3.43 -0.99 -16.63
CA LEU A 14 4.89 -0.83 -16.57
C LEU A 14 5.48 -0.70 -17.99
N PRO A 15 6.65 -0.09 -18.14
CA PRO A 15 7.37 -0.07 -19.41
C PRO A 15 7.77 -1.48 -19.86
N GLU A 16 7.85 -1.73 -21.17
CA GLU A 16 8.21 -3.05 -21.74
C GLU A 16 9.56 -3.60 -21.23
N ASN A 17 10.46 -2.73 -20.77
CA ASN A 17 11.84 -3.08 -20.40
C ASN A 17 12.12 -3.12 -18.90
N GLY A 18 11.13 -3.10 -18.00
CA GLY A 18 11.45 -3.38 -16.59
C GLY A 18 10.38 -3.14 -15.54
N ASP A 19 10.76 -3.53 -14.32
CA ASP A 19 9.99 -3.43 -13.09
C ASP A 19 10.04 -2.03 -12.44
N SER A 20 10.36 -0.99 -13.22
CA SER A 20 10.65 0.36 -12.72
C SER A 20 9.76 1.45 -13.30
N LEU A 21 9.92 2.66 -12.77
CA LEU A 21 9.25 3.87 -13.25
C LEU A 21 9.68 4.23 -14.70
N PRO A 22 8.84 4.95 -15.46
CA PRO A 22 7.53 5.49 -15.07
C PRO A 22 6.44 4.42 -14.98
N LEU A 23 5.64 4.48 -13.92
CA LEU A 23 4.48 3.61 -13.72
C LEU A 23 3.21 4.39 -14.11
N HIS A 24 2.46 3.86 -15.06
CA HIS A 24 1.16 4.40 -15.42
C HIS A 24 0.08 3.73 -14.57
N ILE A 25 -0.74 4.55 -13.88
CA ILE A 25 -1.77 4.09 -12.95
C ILE A 25 -3.12 4.66 -13.41
N SER A 26 -4.15 3.83 -13.46
CA SER A 26 -5.52 4.24 -13.74
C SER A 26 -6.53 3.44 -12.89
N GLY A 27 -7.79 3.87 -12.88
CA GLY A 27 -8.84 3.30 -12.04
C GLY A 27 -9.00 4.02 -10.70
N LYS A 28 -9.84 3.46 -9.82
CA LYS A 28 -10.13 4.00 -8.49
C LYS A 28 -9.79 2.92 -7.47
N LEU A 29 -8.87 3.23 -6.57
CA LEU A 29 -8.53 2.34 -5.46
C LEU A 29 -9.77 2.13 -4.58
N ARG A 30 -10.03 0.88 -4.23
CA ARG A 30 -11.10 0.46 -3.31
C ARG A 30 -10.52 -0.03 -2.00
N GLY A 31 -11.29 0.12 -0.93
CA GLY A 31 -10.96 -0.45 0.36
C GLY A 31 -11.08 -1.97 0.37
N GLY A 32 -10.73 -2.58 1.49
CA GLY A 32 -10.64 -4.03 1.64
C GLY A 32 -9.40 -4.48 2.40
N ASP A 33 -9.05 -5.75 2.21
CA ASP A 33 -7.96 -6.40 2.92
C ASP A 33 -6.69 -6.44 2.07
N PHE A 34 -5.67 -5.70 2.50
CA PHE A 34 -4.36 -5.65 1.88
C PHE A 34 -3.40 -6.57 2.63
N PHE A 35 -2.91 -7.62 1.99
CA PHE A 35 -2.02 -8.61 2.57
C PHE A 35 -0.56 -8.35 2.21
N PHE A 36 0.32 -8.35 3.23
CA PHE A 36 1.76 -8.21 3.04
C PHE A 36 2.56 -9.10 3.99
N SER A 37 3.75 -9.51 3.56
CA SER A 37 4.75 -10.08 4.45
C SER A 37 5.37 -8.99 5.33
N GLY A 38 5.82 -9.34 6.53
CA GLY A 38 6.40 -8.39 7.49
C GLY A 38 7.81 -7.90 7.17
N ASP A 39 8.49 -8.49 6.18
CA ASP A 39 9.76 -8.03 5.61
C ASP A 39 9.58 -6.96 4.52
N ILE A 40 8.33 -6.57 4.23
CA ILE A 40 8.04 -5.52 3.28
C ILE A 40 8.63 -4.16 3.69
N SER A 41 9.04 -3.37 2.71
CA SER A 41 9.49 -1.99 2.94
C SER A 41 8.38 -1.16 3.60
N SER A 42 8.73 -0.43 4.67
CA SER A 42 7.80 0.48 5.37
C SER A 42 7.17 1.50 4.43
N GLN A 43 7.89 1.92 3.39
CA GLN A 43 7.42 2.94 2.44
C GLN A 43 6.11 2.54 1.76
N TYR A 44 5.90 1.25 1.51
CA TYR A 44 4.66 0.75 0.92
C TYR A 44 3.51 0.81 1.90
N ILE A 45 3.74 0.42 3.16
CA ILE A 45 2.74 0.52 4.23
C ILE A 45 2.41 1.99 4.52
N THR A 46 3.43 2.86 4.60
CA THR A 46 3.27 4.31 4.81
C THR A 46 2.44 4.95 3.70
N GLY A 47 2.72 4.64 2.43
CA GLY A 47 1.92 5.16 1.31
C GLY A 47 0.45 4.74 1.39
N LEU A 48 0.19 3.49 1.78
CA LEU A 48 -1.18 3.02 2.02
C LEU A 48 -1.82 3.70 3.22
N LEU A 49 -1.11 3.90 4.33
CA LEU A 49 -1.64 4.61 5.49
C LEU A 49 -2.08 6.05 5.16
N PHE A 50 -1.45 6.70 4.17
CA PHE A 50 -1.93 7.99 3.66
C PHE A 50 -3.13 7.88 2.72
N ALA A 51 -3.17 6.85 1.86
CA ALA A 51 -4.19 6.71 0.83
C ALA A 51 -5.51 6.12 1.36
N LEU A 52 -5.44 5.09 2.20
CA LEU A 52 -6.58 4.29 2.63
C LEU A 52 -7.65 5.09 3.42
N PRO A 53 -7.30 6.06 4.30
CA PRO A 53 -8.31 6.86 5.00
C PRO A 53 -9.17 7.76 4.08
N LEU A 54 -8.76 7.94 2.82
CA LEU A 54 -9.48 8.76 1.84
C LEU A 54 -10.49 7.94 1.01
N LEU A 55 -10.56 6.62 1.21
CA LEU A 55 -11.43 5.73 0.47
C LEU A 55 -12.84 5.71 1.08
N GLU A 56 -13.84 5.34 0.28
CA GLU A 56 -15.23 5.21 0.73
C GLU A 56 -15.45 3.98 1.61
N GLU A 57 -14.65 2.93 1.40
CA GLU A 57 -14.74 1.67 2.13
C GLU A 57 -13.62 1.54 3.17
N ASP A 58 -13.93 0.89 4.30
CA ASP A 58 -12.93 0.53 5.30
C ASP A 58 -11.82 -0.33 4.70
N SER A 59 -10.61 -0.15 5.21
CA SER A 59 -9.43 -0.86 4.73
C SER A 59 -8.63 -1.44 5.88
N ARG A 60 -8.05 -2.63 5.68
CA ARG A 60 -7.20 -3.33 6.65
C ARG A 60 -5.89 -3.74 6.00
N ILE A 61 -4.78 -3.44 6.66
CA ILE A 61 -3.46 -3.94 6.28
C ILE A 61 -3.14 -5.15 7.16
N LEU A 62 -3.12 -6.34 6.56
CA LEU A 62 -2.94 -7.62 7.23
C LEU A 62 -1.53 -8.16 6.97
N LEU A 63 -0.73 -8.29 8.02
CA LEU A 63 0.62 -8.81 7.92
C LEU A 63 0.65 -10.33 8.14
N THR A 64 1.25 -11.07 7.21
CA THR A 64 1.38 -12.54 7.29
C THR A 64 2.59 -12.99 8.11
N SER A 65 3.47 -12.06 8.49
CA SER A 65 4.60 -12.28 9.39
C SER A 65 4.94 -11.01 10.18
N PRO A 66 5.75 -11.09 11.25
CA PRO A 66 6.09 -9.91 12.07
C PRO A 66 6.74 -8.78 11.28
N LEU A 67 6.27 -7.55 11.49
CA LEU A 67 6.78 -6.35 10.82
C LEU A 67 8.20 -6.00 11.27
N GLN A 68 9.17 -6.04 10.35
CA GLN A 68 10.55 -5.64 10.63
C GLN A 68 10.68 -4.11 10.79
N SER A 69 9.93 -3.36 9.98
CA SER A 69 10.00 -1.90 9.94
C SER A 69 9.01 -1.20 10.89
N LYS A 70 8.68 -1.81 12.03
CA LYS A 70 7.62 -1.35 12.95
C LYS A 70 7.79 0.12 13.39
N GLY A 71 9.01 0.54 13.70
CA GLY A 71 9.28 1.92 14.15
C GLY A 71 8.88 2.99 13.12
N TYR A 72 9.11 2.74 11.83
CA TYR A 72 8.74 3.68 10.77
C TYR A 72 7.24 3.77 10.55
N VAL A 73 6.54 2.63 10.67
CA VAL A 73 5.07 2.58 10.57
C VAL A 73 4.45 3.29 11.77
N GLU A 74 4.97 3.08 12.98
CA GLU A 74 4.49 3.77 14.19
C GLU A 74 4.65 5.29 14.07
N MET A 75 5.79 5.77 13.59
CA MET A 75 6.02 7.20 13.35
C MET A 75 4.99 7.78 12.38
N THR A 76 4.65 7.04 11.32
CA THR A 76 3.61 7.45 10.35
C THR A 76 2.24 7.52 11.02
N LEU A 77 1.86 6.51 11.82
CA LEU A 77 0.59 6.47 12.54
C LEU A 77 0.47 7.60 13.57
N GLN A 78 1.58 7.99 14.22
CA GLN A 78 1.60 9.13 15.14
C GLN A 78 1.32 10.45 14.41
N LEU A 79 1.87 10.63 13.22
CA LEU A 79 1.62 11.83 12.40
C LEU A 79 0.16 11.90 11.92
N LEU A 80 -0.42 10.77 11.50
CA LEU A 80 -1.80 10.72 11.01
C LEU A 80 -2.87 10.93 12.09
N LYS A 81 -2.51 10.78 13.37
CA LYS A 81 -3.42 10.97 14.52
C LYS A 81 -3.44 12.41 15.06
N GLN A 82 -2.60 13.30 14.52
CA GLN A 82 -2.60 14.72 14.87
C GLN A 82 -3.75 15.44 14.17
#